data_AF-A0AAV2D9H6-F1
#
_entry.id   AF-A0AAV2D9H6-F1
#
_cell.length_a   1.000
_cell.length_b   1.000
_cell.length_c   1.000
_cell.angle_alpha   90.00
_cell.angle_beta   90.00
_cell.angle_gamma   90.00
#
_symmetry.space_group_name_H-M   'P 1'
#
loop_
_entity.id
_entity.type
_entity.pdbx_description
1 polymer ?
#
loop_
_entity_poly.entity_id
_entity_poly.type
_entity_poly.pdbx_seq_one_letter_code
_entity_poly.pdbx_strand_id
1 'polypeptide(L)'
;MVNLLAVLCISISLLITAFPATTVSSSSHLLNLRAALKSAIHRTDAALSNLTTDSSCRYLLDLTLSDLRWCLAALQDLASGGSSDEGHASDLRTRLSAALTHQNICQEELPAGPYANGTEELVAARRYLGGAELLTHGLVSMASRLQHNFPPKLAKLAAGGNPFAACNVTVAQDGSGDFRSIADALSSAPDGNTALHYVIHVKQGTYHEYLKVDYRKHNVVLVGEGIGRTIITGDRSNYSGYSTFNSATLAVDGPGFIAIGLTIENTAGASAGQAVAVRAGSDFSAFYRCEIKGNQDTLFAISKRQFYRECRISGTVDFIFGNAAAVFQRCDIVSRRRAVGNVIAASSRMNRDEPTGFSFHRCSVWGEPGAPVTYLGRPWKQYARTVFVETRLGHVVAAEGWSGWNNRYLDTVYYAEYRDRGPGAQPWKRVKWGGVHALTDPNEAARFLPTKFIQGDRWIPATGIPYDDRL
;
A
#
# COMPACT_ATOMS: atom_id res chain seq x y z
N MET A 1 27.44 6.85 41.76
CA MET A 1 26.74 7.63 40.70
C MET A 1 25.64 6.79 40.08
N VAL A 2 24.67 6.39 40.89
CA VAL A 2 23.45 5.68 40.49
C VAL A 2 22.32 6.47 41.15
N ASN A 3 21.69 7.38 40.42
CA ASN A 3 20.36 7.97 40.69
C ASN A 3 20.16 9.27 39.89
N LEU A 4 19.84 9.14 38.61
CA LEU A 4 19.11 10.19 37.88
C LEU A 4 18.17 9.59 36.80
N LEU A 5 18.48 8.38 36.30
CA LEU A 5 17.62 7.63 35.36
C LEU A 5 16.40 6.96 36.01
N ALA A 6 16.43 6.65 37.32
CA ALA A 6 15.30 6.05 38.01
C ALA A 6 14.18 7.05 38.35
N VAL A 7 14.51 8.35 38.49
CA VAL A 7 13.53 9.37 38.86
C VAL A 7 12.71 9.83 37.65
N LEU A 8 13.25 9.74 36.42
CA LEU A 8 12.50 10.10 35.20
C LEU A 8 11.51 9.02 34.72
N CYS A 9 11.72 7.75 35.09
CA CYS A 9 10.79 6.66 34.73
C CYS A 9 9.58 6.55 35.69
N ILE A 10 9.69 7.08 36.90
CA ILE A 10 8.63 7.02 37.92
C ILE A 10 7.60 8.14 37.71
N SER A 11 7.99 9.28 37.12
CA SER A 11 7.05 10.38 36.82
C SER A 11 6.13 10.13 35.61
N ILE A 12 6.44 9.17 34.74
CA ILE A 12 5.57 8.79 33.60
C ILE A 12 4.67 7.60 33.96
N SER A 13 5.11 6.72 34.86
CA SER A 13 4.30 5.57 35.30
C SER A 13 3.12 5.98 36.20
N LEU A 14 3.24 7.10 36.93
CA LEU A 14 2.17 7.63 37.78
C LEU A 14 1.14 8.51 37.06
N LEU A 15 1.31 8.81 35.78
CA LEU A 15 0.31 9.51 34.96
C LEU A 15 -0.56 8.56 34.13
N ILE A 16 -0.29 7.24 34.17
CA ILE A 16 -1.02 6.23 33.36
C ILE A 16 -1.85 5.26 34.22
N THR A 17 -1.65 5.19 35.54
CA THR A 17 -2.33 4.17 36.39
C THR A 17 -3.40 4.71 37.35
N ALA A 18 -3.94 5.91 37.13
CA ALA A 18 -5.05 6.43 37.91
C ALA A 18 -6.08 7.15 37.03
N PHE A 19 -6.56 6.48 35.99
CA PHE A 19 -7.90 6.74 35.50
C PHE A 19 -8.72 5.47 35.70
N PRO A 20 -9.79 5.50 36.52
CA PRO A 20 -10.85 4.51 36.38
C PRO A 20 -11.31 4.55 34.92
N ALA A 21 -11.99 3.51 34.44
CA ALA A 21 -12.75 3.56 33.20
C ALA A 21 -13.93 4.56 33.32
N THR A 22 -13.63 5.83 33.61
CA THR A 22 -14.52 6.96 33.48
C THR A 22 -14.62 7.26 32.01
N THR A 23 -15.84 7.42 31.53
CA THR A 23 -16.22 7.87 30.20
C THR A 23 -15.48 9.16 29.82
N VAL A 24 -14.28 9.01 29.27
CA VAL A 24 -13.55 10.07 28.57
C VAL A 24 -14.40 10.43 27.37
N SER A 25 -15.02 11.62 27.39
CA SER A 25 -15.94 12.01 26.32
C SER A 25 -15.20 12.06 24.99
N SER A 26 -15.89 11.70 23.89
CA SER A 26 -15.40 11.76 22.51
C SER A 26 -14.60 13.06 22.23
N SER A 27 -15.00 14.18 22.84
CA SER A 27 -14.36 15.50 22.72
C SER A 27 -12.89 15.54 23.14
N SER A 28 -12.50 14.80 24.19
CA SER A 28 -11.12 14.82 24.71
C SER A 28 -10.15 13.97 23.88
N HIS A 29 -10.60 12.83 23.34
CA HIS A 29 -9.83 12.06 22.36
C HIS A 29 -9.57 12.85 21.08
N LEU A 30 -10.59 13.56 20.57
CA LEU A 30 -10.46 14.41 19.39
C LEU A 30 -9.48 15.57 19.63
N LEU A 31 -9.49 16.18 20.83
CA LEU A 31 -8.53 17.23 21.21
C LEU A 31 -7.08 16.71 21.23
N ASN A 32 -6.85 15.56 21.88
CA ASN A 32 -5.52 14.94 21.95
C ASN A 32 -5.00 14.54 20.56
N LEU A 33 -5.86 13.96 19.72
CA LEU A 33 -5.50 13.58 18.35
C LEU A 33 -5.15 14.82 17.51
N ARG A 34 -5.93 15.90 17.61
CA ARG A 34 -5.61 17.18 16.94
C ARG A 34 -4.27 17.76 17.40
N ALA A 35 -3.99 17.72 18.70
CA ALA A 35 -2.71 18.20 19.24
C ALA A 35 -1.55 17.36 18.71
N ALA A 36 -1.66 16.03 18.73
CA ALA A 36 -0.65 15.12 18.19
C ALA A 36 -0.40 15.36 16.68
N LEU A 37 -1.45 15.56 15.89
CA LEU A 37 -1.33 15.88 14.47
C LEU A 37 -0.63 17.22 14.23
N LYS A 38 -0.98 18.28 14.97
CA LYS A 38 -0.31 19.58 14.87
C LYS A 38 1.18 19.47 15.19
N SER A 39 1.53 18.74 16.25
CA SER A 39 2.94 18.47 16.59
C SER A 39 3.65 17.66 15.51
N ALA A 40 3.01 16.62 14.96
CA ALA A 40 3.59 15.83 13.87
C ALA A 40 3.81 16.65 12.59
N ILE A 41 2.86 17.53 12.22
CA ILE A 41 3.00 18.45 11.09
C ILE A 41 4.19 19.37 11.31
N HIS A 42 4.25 20.04 12.47
CA HIS A 42 5.34 20.97 12.78
C HIS A 42 6.73 20.30 12.70
N ARG A 43 6.86 19.10 13.29
CA ARG A 43 8.11 18.31 13.24
C ARG A 43 8.46 17.84 11.83
N THR A 44 7.46 17.47 11.04
CA THR A 44 7.67 17.07 9.64
C THR A 44 8.09 18.26 8.77
N ASP A 45 7.46 19.44 8.94
CA ASP A 45 7.86 20.69 8.26
C ASP A 45 9.30 21.10 8.65
N ALA A 46 9.69 20.93 9.92
CA ALA A 46 11.05 21.17 10.39
C ALA A 46 12.07 20.19 9.76
N ALA A 47 11.75 18.89 9.73
CA ALA A 47 12.56 17.88 9.04
C ALA A 47 12.72 18.21 7.55
N LEU A 48 11.63 18.58 6.88
CA LEU A 48 11.61 18.96 5.47
C LEU A 48 12.49 20.19 5.18
N SER A 49 12.48 21.18 6.07
CA SER A 49 13.30 22.39 5.96
C SER A 49 14.79 22.12 6.13
N ASN A 50 15.16 21.06 6.86
CA ASN A 50 16.54 20.64 7.07
C ASN A 50 17.13 19.82 5.90
N LEU A 51 16.30 19.39 4.94
CA LEU A 51 16.75 18.69 3.75
C LEU A 51 17.21 19.71 2.69
N THR A 52 18.51 19.69 2.39
CA THR A 52 19.17 20.67 1.49
C THR A 52 19.19 20.24 0.02
N THR A 53 18.75 19.02 -0.29
CA THR A 53 18.72 18.47 -1.66
C THR A 53 17.35 17.91 -2.00
N ASP A 54 16.96 18.04 -3.27
CA ASP A 54 15.81 17.33 -3.78
C ASP A 54 16.10 15.82 -3.72
N SER A 55 15.28 15.11 -2.94
CA SER A 55 15.52 13.72 -2.58
C SER A 55 14.21 12.98 -2.45
N SER A 56 14.24 11.65 -2.55
CA SER A 56 13.06 10.80 -2.33
C SER A 56 12.47 11.01 -0.94
N CYS A 57 13.33 11.25 0.07
CA CYS A 57 12.85 11.61 1.40
C CYS A 57 12.05 12.92 1.38
N ARG A 58 12.52 13.97 0.68
CA ARG A 58 11.76 15.23 0.56
C ARG A 58 10.34 14.99 0.05
N TYR A 59 10.20 14.23 -1.04
CA TYR A 59 8.90 13.88 -1.61
C TYR A 59 8.03 13.03 -0.65
N LEU A 60 8.64 12.09 0.08
CA LEU A 60 7.95 11.29 1.10
C LEU A 60 7.45 12.15 2.28
N LEU A 61 8.18 13.19 2.66
CA LEU A 61 7.73 14.14 3.67
C LEU A 61 6.60 15.04 3.15
N ASP A 62 6.62 15.45 1.89
CA ASP A 62 5.47 16.14 1.27
C ASP A 62 4.21 15.27 1.27
N LEU A 63 4.33 13.97 0.94
CA LEU A 63 3.24 13.00 1.05
C LEU A 63 2.74 12.87 2.50
N THR A 64 3.67 12.81 3.46
CA THR A 64 3.36 12.78 4.89
C THR A 64 2.56 14.01 5.29
N LEU A 65 3.02 15.22 4.96
CA LEU A 65 2.34 16.47 5.27
C LEU A 65 0.95 16.54 4.63
N SER A 66 0.81 16.08 3.39
CA SER A 66 -0.48 15.99 2.71
C SER A 66 -1.48 15.12 3.48
N ASP A 67 -1.06 13.93 3.93
CA ASP A 67 -1.90 13.03 4.73
C ASP A 67 -2.23 13.62 6.11
N LEU A 68 -1.29 14.26 6.80
CA LEU A 68 -1.53 14.85 8.11
C LEU A 68 -2.43 16.08 8.07
N ARG A 69 -2.26 16.94 7.06
CA ARG A 69 -3.12 18.12 6.85
C ARG A 69 -4.55 17.68 6.52
N TRP A 70 -4.70 16.63 5.72
CA TRP A 70 -6.02 16.02 5.47
C TRP A 70 -6.64 15.50 6.77
N CYS A 71 -5.89 14.75 7.60
CA CYS A 71 -6.39 14.23 8.87
C CYS A 71 -6.83 15.36 9.81
N LEU A 72 -6.06 16.44 9.88
CA LEU A 72 -6.40 17.60 10.71
C LEU A 72 -7.69 18.28 10.23
N ALA A 73 -7.87 18.45 8.92
CA ALA A 73 -9.08 19.00 8.32
C ALA A 73 -10.31 18.11 8.55
N ALA A 74 -10.16 16.79 8.39
CA ALA A 74 -11.23 15.83 8.66
C ALA A 74 -11.68 15.87 10.13
N LEU A 75 -10.74 16.01 11.07
CA LEU A 75 -11.08 16.20 12.48
C LEU A 75 -11.75 17.55 12.76
N GLN A 76 -11.43 18.60 12.00
CA GLN A 76 -12.11 19.91 12.08
C GLN A 76 -13.59 19.77 11.77
N ASP A 77 -13.89 19.13 10.64
CA ASP A 77 -15.25 18.88 10.17
C ASP A 77 -16.08 18.07 11.18
N LEU A 78 -15.48 17.01 11.75
CA LEU A 78 -16.12 16.19 12.79
C LEU A 78 -16.50 16.97 14.04
N ALA A 79 -15.71 17.95 14.48
CA ALA A 79 -16.07 18.73 15.67
C ALA A 79 -17.03 19.89 15.38
N SER A 80 -17.20 20.29 14.11
CA SER A 80 -18.21 21.27 13.70
C SER A 80 -19.60 20.65 13.50
N GLY A 81 -19.81 19.39 13.92
CA GLY A 81 -21.10 18.70 13.82
C GLY A 81 -21.27 17.85 12.56
N GLY A 82 -20.18 17.61 11.80
CA GLY A 82 -20.18 16.59 10.75
C GLY A 82 -20.43 15.20 11.34
N SER A 83 -21.14 14.33 10.61
CA SER A 83 -21.48 12.99 11.07
C SER A 83 -20.22 12.13 11.23
N SER A 84 -19.94 11.68 12.46
CA SER A 84 -18.87 10.72 12.75
C SER A 84 -19.32 9.29 12.43
N ASP A 85 -19.18 8.88 11.16
CA ASP A 85 -19.37 7.47 10.76
C ASP A 85 -18.04 6.69 10.82
N GLU A 86 -18.11 5.36 10.91
CA GLU A 86 -16.99 4.41 10.89
C GLU A 86 -16.01 4.69 9.73
N GLY A 87 -16.54 5.16 8.59
CA GLY A 87 -15.76 5.52 7.42
C GLY A 87 -14.69 6.59 7.66
N HIS A 88 -15.00 7.65 8.41
CA HIS A 88 -14.05 8.74 8.70
C HIS A 88 -12.89 8.27 9.58
N ALA A 89 -13.18 7.43 10.58
CA ALA A 89 -12.15 6.90 11.48
C ALA A 89 -11.21 5.91 10.75
N SER A 90 -11.76 5.10 9.86
CA SER A 90 -10.96 4.20 9.01
C SER A 90 -10.08 4.95 8.02
N ASP A 91 -10.58 6.06 7.45
CA ASP A 91 -9.82 6.94 6.55
C ASP A 91 -8.67 7.65 7.30
N LEU A 92 -8.92 8.16 8.52
CA LEU A 92 -7.90 8.73 9.39
C LEU A 92 -6.78 7.72 9.70
N ARG A 93 -7.15 6.50 10.11
CA ARG A 93 -6.20 5.42 10.41
C ARG A 93 -5.37 5.04 9.19
N THR A 94 -5.98 4.93 8.02
CA THR A 94 -5.29 4.63 6.75
C THR A 94 -4.23 5.68 6.42
N ARG A 95 -4.57 6.97 6.55
CA ARG A 95 -3.65 8.07 6.25
C ARG A 95 -2.54 8.24 7.29
N LEU A 96 -2.84 8.02 8.58
CA LEU A 96 -1.82 8.00 9.63
C LEU A 96 -0.80 6.87 9.43
N SER A 97 -1.29 5.67 9.11
CA SER A 97 -0.44 4.53 8.76
C SER A 97 0.42 4.81 7.51
N ALA A 98 -0.13 5.48 6.50
CA ALA A 98 0.62 5.91 5.33
C ALA A 98 1.69 6.95 5.68
N ALA A 99 1.37 7.96 6.50
CA ALA A 99 2.33 8.96 6.96
C ALA A 99 3.51 8.33 7.73
N LEU A 100 3.23 7.37 8.62
CA LEU A 100 4.27 6.58 9.28
C LEU A 100 5.13 5.83 8.25
N THR A 101 4.50 5.13 7.31
CA THR A 101 5.19 4.36 6.27
C THR A 101 6.13 5.26 5.45
N HIS A 102 5.66 6.43 5.00
CA HIS A 102 6.47 7.36 4.22
C HIS A 102 7.68 7.86 5.01
N GLN A 103 7.49 8.20 6.29
CA GLN A 103 8.62 8.60 7.13
C GLN A 103 9.64 7.47 7.29
N ASN A 104 9.19 6.23 7.49
CA ASN A 104 10.07 5.05 7.59
C ASN A 104 10.93 4.87 6.34
N ILE A 105 10.32 4.96 5.16
CA ILE A 105 11.04 4.85 3.89
C ILE A 105 11.99 6.04 3.72
N CYS A 106 11.58 7.27 4.05
CA CYS A 106 12.48 8.43 4.00
C CYS A 106 13.77 8.15 4.80
N GLN A 107 13.69 7.57 5.99
CA GLN A 107 14.88 7.27 6.78
C GLN A 107 15.75 6.18 6.16
N GLU A 108 15.15 5.18 5.50
CA GLU A 108 15.91 4.16 4.76
C GLU A 108 16.59 4.75 3.51
N GLU A 109 16.02 5.80 2.92
CA GLU A 109 16.57 6.52 1.76
C GLU A 109 17.63 7.57 2.14
N LEU A 110 17.77 7.93 3.42
CA LEU A 110 18.82 8.86 3.86
C LEU A 110 20.21 8.16 3.85
N PRO A 111 21.26 8.84 3.40
CA PRO A 111 22.61 8.27 3.40
C PRO A 111 23.06 7.94 4.83
N ALA A 112 23.73 6.78 5.01
CA ALA A 112 24.25 6.36 6.30
C ALA A 112 25.38 7.30 6.76
N GLY A 113 25.19 7.98 7.90
CA GLY A 113 26.19 8.86 8.51
C GLY A 113 25.71 9.49 9.83
N PRO A 114 26.62 9.93 10.71
CA PRO A 114 26.29 10.38 12.07
C PRO A 114 25.47 11.68 12.15
N TYR A 115 25.28 12.38 11.02
CA TYR A 115 24.54 13.64 10.95
C TYR A 115 23.78 13.78 9.61
N ALA A 116 22.84 12.88 9.35
CA ALA A 116 21.79 13.22 8.39
C ALA A 116 20.91 14.30 9.04
N ASN A 117 21.07 15.56 8.61
CA ASN A 117 20.26 16.69 9.07
C ASN A 117 18.76 16.34 8.99
N GLY A 118 18.03 16.56 10.09
CA GLY A 118 16.60 16.27 10.17
C GLY A 118 16.21 14.87 10.72
N THR A 119 17.16 13.97 10.98
CA THR A 119 16.86 12.64 11.57
C THR A 119 16.20 12.70 12.94
N GLU A 120 16.61 13.62 13.81
CA GLU A 120 15.97 13.83 15.12
C GLU A 120 14.51 14.27 14.97
N GLU A 121 14.24 15.21 14.06
CA GLU A 121 12.89 15.69 13.76
C GLU A 121 12.01 14.58 13.17
N LEU A 122 12.56 13.72 12.31
CA LEU A 122 11.87 12.53 11.81
C LEU A 122 11.51 11.56 12.93
N VAL A 123 12.45 11.26 13.84
CA VAL A 123 12.19 10.39 14.99
C VAL A 123 11.13 10.99 15.91
N ALA A 124 11.18 12.30 16.16
CA ALA A 124 10.18 13.00 16.96
C ALA A 124 8.80 12.96 16.30
N ALA A 125 8.71 13.26 14.99
CA ALA A 125 7.45 13.20 14.24
C ALA A 125 6.81 11.81 14.33
N ARG A 126 7.58 10.72 14.18
CA ARG A 126 7.06 9.35 14.31
C ARG A 126 6.47 9.04 15.66
N ARG A 127 7.05 9.55 16.76
CA ARG A 127 6.50 9.35 18.11
C ARG A 127 5.09 9.94 18.21
N TYR A 128 4.88 11.15 17.68
CA TYR A 128 3.55 11.76 17.64
C TYR A 128 2.58 11.00 16.72
N LEU A 129 3.06 10.51 15.57
CA LEU A 129 2.23 9.73 14.65
C LEU A 129 1.80 8.38 15.23
N GLY A 130 2.70 7.65 15.90
CA GLY A 130 2.36 6.40 16.58
C GLY A 130 1.32 6.62 17.68
N GLY A 131 1.46 7.70 18.46
CA GLY A 131 0.44 8.11 19.43
C GLY A 131 -0.90 8.45 18.78
N ALA A 132 -0.89 9.19 17.66
CA ALA A 132 -2.09 9.52 16.90
C ALA A 132 -2.80 8.27 16.34
N GLU A 133 -2.04 7.31 15.80
CA GLU A 133 -2.58 6.04 15.30
C GLU A 133 -3.31 5.25 16.40
N LEU A 134 -2.69 5.13 17.58
CA LEU A 134 -3.30 4.50 18.76
C LEU A 134 -4.61 5.19 19.18
N LEU A 135 -4.65 6.53 19.18
CA LEU A 135 -5.87 7.29 19.48
C LEU A 135 -6.99 7.04 18.45
N THR A 136 -6.64 6.88 17.16
CA THR A 136 -7.66 6.53 16.15
C THR A 136 -8.25 5.14 16.34
N HIS A 137 -7.51 4.18 16.89
CA HIS A 137 -8.06 2.88 17.26
C HIS A 137 -9.15 3.00 18.34
N GLY A 138 -8.94 3.88 19.32
CA GLY A 138 -9.98 4.25 20.30
C GLY A 138 -11.23 4.81 19.63
N LEU A 139 -11.08 5.68 18.62
CA LEU A 139 -12.20 6.23 17.86
C LEU A 139 -12.92 5.20 17.00
N VAL A 140 -12.20 4.31 16.32
CA VAL A 140 -12.81 3.22 15.52
C VAL A 140 -13.59 2.25 16.42
N SER A 141 -13.07 1.89 17.59
CA SER A 141 -13.78 0.99 18.52
C SER A 141 -15.04 1.64 19.12
N MET A 142 -15.08 2.98 19.21
CA MET A 142 -16.27 3.74 19.57
C MET A 142 -17.26 3.88 18.38
N ALA A 143 -16.75 4.15 17.17
CA ALA A 143 -17.52 4.39 15.96
C ALA A 143 -18.12 3.11 15.36
N SER A 144 -17.47 1.95 15.52
CA SER A 144 -17.99 0.63 15.11
C SER A 144 -19.30 0.22 15.80
N ARG A 145 -19.77 1.01 16.79
CA ARG A 145 -21.10 0.88 17.41
C ARG A 145 -22.19 1.68 16.68
N LEU A 146 -21.84 2.47 15.67
CA LEU A 146 -22.73 3.29 14.87
C LEU A 146 -22.75 2.72 13.44
N GLN A 147 -23.87 2.11 13.05
CA GLN A 147 -24.11 1.76 11.65
C GLN A 147 -24.63 2.99 10.90
N HIS A 148 -23.92 3.37 9.83
CA HIS A 148 -24.43 3.81 8.51
C HIS A 148 -23.88 5.14 7.95
N ASN A 149 -23.39 4.98 6.71
CA ASN A 149 -23.59 5.79 5.49
C ASN A 149 -22.87 7.15 5.34
N PHE A 150 -21.70 7.15 4.70
CA PHE A 150 -21.41 7.60 3.31
C PHE A 150 -19.91 7.97 3.18
N PRO A 151 -19.21 7.67 2.07
CA PRO A 151 -17.88 8.21 1.81
C PRO A 151 -17.95 9.55 1.04
N PRO A 152 -16.85 10.32 1.01
CA PRO A 152 -16.69 11.40 0.04
C PRO A 152 -16.86 10.84 -1.38
N LYS A 153 -17.62 11.53 -2.24
CA LYS A 153 -17.93 11.11 -3.61
C LYS A 153 -16.64 10.94 -4.42
N LEU A 154 -16.15 9.70 -4.56
CA LEU A 154 -15.30 9.35 -5.69
C LEU A 154 -16.09 9.57 -6.97
N ALA A 155 -15.42 10.11 -7.98
CA ALA A 155 -15.99 10.19 -9.32
C ALA A 155 -16.48 8.80 -9.73
N LYS A 156 -17.71 8.68 -10.20
CA LYS A 156 -18.13 7.45 -10.88
C LYS A 156 -17.47 7.45 -12.25
N LEU A 157 -16.76 6.39 -12.59
CA LEU A 157 -16.44 6.11 -13.99
C LEU A 157 -17.78 5.98 -14.73
N ALA A 158 -17.90 6.63 -15.89
CA ALA A 158 -19.17 6.76 -16.61
C ALA A 158 -19.91 5.40 -16.68
N ALA A 159 -21.18 5.40 -16.29
CA ALA A 159 -21.94 4.20 -15.95
C ALA A 159 -22.05 3.20 -17.11
N GLY A 160 -21.75 1.92 -16.85
CA GLY A 160 -22.37 0.81 -17.57
C GLY A 160 -21.82 0.43 -18.93
N GLY A 161 -20.58 0.78 -19.30
CA GLY A 161 -20.01 0.25 -20.54
C GLY A 161 -18.73 0.94 -20.97
N ASN A 162 -17.74 0.12 -21.30
CA ASN A 162 -16.51 0.46 -22.00
C ASN A 162 -15.67 1.64 -21.42
N PRO A 163 -14.53 1.38 -20.73
CA PRO A 163 -13.62 2.43 -20.27
C PRO A 163 -13.04 3.30 -21.41
N PHE A 164 -13.18 2.87 -22.67
CA PHE A 164 -12.80 3.63 -23.87
C PHE A 164 -13.87 4.64 -24.35
N ALA A 165 -15.11 4.58 -23.87
CA ALA A 165 -16.21 5.37 -24.46
C ALA A 165 -16.20 6.87 -24.10
N ALA A 166 -15.35 7.29 -23.16
CA ALA A 166 -15.22 8.69 -22.73
C ALA A 166 -13.78 9.04 -22.34
N CYS A 167 -12.80 8.77 -23.22
CA CYS A 167 -11.43 9.20 -23.00
C CYS A 167 -11.29 10.73 -23.12
N ASN A 168 -10.52 11.36 -22.24
CA ASN A 168 -10.21 12.78 -22.31
C ASN A 168 -9.12 13.08 -23.35
N VAL A 169 -8.10 12.23 -23.38
CA VAL A 169 -6.95 12.34 -24.31
C VAL A 169 -6.47 10.96 -24.73
N THR A 170 -5.89 10.88 -25.91
CA THR A 170 -5.30 9.67 -26.50
C THR A 170 -3.79 9.82 -26.69
N VAL A 171 -3.05 8.78 -26.33
CA VAL A 171 -1.61 8.65 -26.56
C VAL A 171 -1.37 7.67 -27.69
N ALA A 172 -0.63 8.07 -28.72
CA ALA A 172 -0.26 7.23 -29.85
C ALA A 172 1.13 7.61 -30.40
N GLN A 173 2.07 6.66 -30.40
CA GLN A 173 3.45 6.91 -30.89
C GLN A 173 3.49 7.23 -32.40
N ASP A 174 2.50 6.77 -33.16
CA ASP A 174 2.35 7.01 -34.61
C ASP A 174 1.82 8.41 -34.96
N GLY A 175 1.47 9.22 -33.95
CA GLY A 175 0.90 10.56 -34.12
C GLY A 175 -0.60 10.59 -34.41
N SER A 176 -1.31 9.48 -34.30
CA SER A 176 -2.77 9.40 -34.46
C SER A 176 -3.58 9.77 -33.21
N GLY A 177 -2.93 10.22 -32.14
CA GLY A 177 -3.53 10.65 -30.87
C GLY A 177 -3.14 12.09 -30.52
N ASP A 178 -3.65 12.59 -29.40
CA ASP A 178 -3.37 13.94 -28.89
C ASP A 178 -1.92 14.11 -28.41
N PHE A 179 -1.32 13.03 -27.88
CA PHE A 179 0.05 12.99 -27.41
C PHE A 179 0.82 11.81 -27.99
N ARG A 180 2.15 11.93 -28.07
CA ARG A 180 3.06 10.83 -28.44
C ARG A 180 3.65 10.09 -27.25
N SER A 181 3.67 10.71 -26.08
CA SER A 181 4.18 10.15 -24.82
C SER A 181 3.07 10.10 -23.76
N ILE A 182 3.19 9.17 -22.83
CA ILE A 182 2.26 9.06 -21.69
C ILE A 182 2.54 10.18 -20.69
N ALA A 183 3.81 10.58 -20.52
CA ALA A 183 4.21 11.67 -19.64
C ALA A 183 3.55 13.02 -20.01
N ASP A 184 3.46 13.35 -21.30
CA ASP A 184 2.81 14.58 -21.75
C ASP A 184 1.30 14.56 -21.46
N ALA A 185 0.65 13.41 -21.71
CA ALA A 185 -0.77 13.23 -21.39
C ALA A 185 -1.05 13.34 -19.89
N LEU A 186 -0.19 12.75 -19.04
CA LEU A 186 -0.28 12.89 -17.58
C LEU A 186 -0.09 14.35 -17.12
N SER A 187 0.80 15.08 -17.78
CA SER A 187 1.04 16.49 -17.47
C SER A 187 -0.17 17.37 -17.80
N SER A 188 -0.95 16.99 -18.82
CA SER A 188 -2.18 17.69 -19.22
C SER A 188 -3.40 17.44 -18.31
N ALA A 189 -3.36 16.42 -17.46
CA ALA A 189 -4.40 16.17 -16.47
C ALA A 189 -4.45 17.31 -15.43
N PRO A 190 -5.63 17.80 -15.02
CA PRO A 190 -5.73 18.86 -14.03
C PRO A 190 -5.27 18.39 -12.63
N ASP A 191 -4.77 19.33 -11.83
CA ASP A 191 -4.47 19.09 -10.41
C ASP A 191 -5.75 19.21 -9.55
N GLY A 192 -5.75 18.52 -8.42
CA GLY A 192 -6.78 18.58 -7.40
C GLY A 192 -7.89 17.54 -7.57
N ASN A 193 -8.81 17.50 -6.60
CA ASN A 193 -9.92 16.56 -6.59
C ASN A 193 -11.01 16.99 -7.58
N THR A 194 -10.91 16.51 -8.82
CA THR A 194 -11.98 16.68 -9.81
C THR A 194 -13.14 15.76 -9.51
N ALA A 195 -14.39 16.21 -9.73
CA ALA A 195 -15.57 15.36 -9.59
C ALA A 195 -15.65 14.23 -10.64
N LEU A 196 -14.74 14.23 -11.62
CA LEU A 196 -14.71 13.33 -12.78
C LEU A 196 -13.32 12.70 -12.93
N HIS A 197 -13.30 11.49 -13.50
CA HIS A 197 -12.07 10.84 -13.92
C HIS A 197 -11.43 11.57 -15.11
N TYR A 198 -10.10 11.61 -15.14
CA TYR A 198 -9.32 12.03 -16.30
C TYR A 198 -8.74 10.79 -16.99
N VAL A 199 -9.38 10.38 -18.08
CA VAL A 199 -9.12 9.12 -18.78
C VAL A 199 -8.14 9.34 -19.92
N ILE A 200 -6.98 8.68 -19.83
CA ILE A 200 -5.93 8.66 -20.84
C ILE A 200 -5.97 7.31 -21.52
N HIS A 201 -6.37 7.30 -22.80
CA HIS A 201 -6.34 6.11 -23.63
C HIS A 201 -4.94 5.97 -24.24
N VAL A 202 -4.26 4.86 -23.97
CA VAL A 202 -2.90 4.58 -24.46
C VAL A 202 -2.98 3.47 -25.50
N LYS A 203 -2.80 3.84 -26.77
CA LYS A 203 -2.82 2.87 -27.88
C LYS A 203 -1.72 1.81 -27.73
N GLN A 204 -1.83 0.72 -28.48
CA GLN A 204 -0.79 -0.30 -28.53
C GLN A 204 0.58 0.32 -28.89
N GLY A 205 1.63 -0.22 -28.29
CA GLY A 205 2.98 0.32 -28.39
C GLY A 205 3.81 -0.06 -27.18
N THR A 206 5.13 0.10 -27.32
CA THR A 206 6.08 -0.03 -26.21
C THR A 206 6.61 1.36 -25.86
N TYR A 207 6.24 1.84 -24.68
CA TYR A 207 6.52 3.16 -24.16
C TYR A 207 7.65 3.04 -23.13
N HIS A 208 8.86 3.41 -23.55
CA HIS A 208 10.02 3.42 -22.66
C HIS A 208 10.07 4.73 -21.86
N GLU A 209 9.26 4.80 -20.81
CA GLU A 209 9.02 6.00 -20.00
C GLU A 209 9.05 5.69 -18.50
N TYR A 210 9.60 6.61 -17.72
CA TYR A 210 9.54 6.58 -16.25
C TYR A 210 8.47 7.55 -15.78
N LEU A 211 7.31 7.01 -15.40
CA LEU A 211 6.09 7.79 -15.19
C LEU A 211 5.83 8.05 -13.70
N LYS A 212 5.33 9.25 -13.40
CA LYS A 212 4.90 9.64 -12.06
C LYS A 212 3.52 10.29 -12.10
N VAL A 213 2.55 9.69 -11.43
CA VAL A 213 1.25 10.29 -11.11
C VAL A 213 1.35 10.86 -9.71
N ASP A 214 1.74 12.14 -9.61
CA ASP A 214 1.98 12.77 -8.31
C ASP A 214 0.70 12.93 -7.48
N TYR A 215 0.85 13.17 -6.17
CA TYR A 215 -0.26 13.20 -5.22
C TYR A 215 -1.33 14.26 -5.49
N ARG A 216 -1.07 15.24 -6.35
CA ARG A 216 -2.04 16.28 -6.78
C ARG A 216 -2.89 15.82 -7.96
N LYS A 217 -2.46 14.80 -8.72
CA LYS A 217 -3.18 14.26 -9.88
C LYS A 217 -4.24 13.24 -9.43
N HIS A 218 -5.43 13.70 -9.07
CA HIS A 218 -6.49 12.81 -8.60
C HIS A 218 -7.27 12.19 -9.78
N ASN A 219 -7.84 11.01 -9.55
CA ASN A 219 -8.80 10.34 -10.44
C ASN A 219 -8.29 10.09 -11.88
N VAL A 220 -6.97 10.00 -12.07
CA VAL A 220 -6.36 9.64 -13.36
C VAL A 220 -6.63 8.18 -13.68
N VAL A 221 -7.04 7.90 -14.92
CA VAL A 221 -7.26 6.55 -15.43
C VAL A 221 -6.38 6.31 -16.64
N LEU A 222 -5.50 5.32 -16.59
CA LEU A 222 -4.76 4.82 -17.75
C LEU A 222 -5.48 3.60 -18.32
N VAL A 223 -5.86 3.66 -19.60
CA VAL A 223 -6.52 2.53 -20.28
C VAL A 223 -5.69 2.14 -21.50
N GLY A 224 -5.11 0.95 -21.49
CA GLY A 224 -4.41 0.38 -22.64
C GLY A 224 -5.30 -0.50 -23.51
N GLU A 225 -4.77 -0.94 -24.65
CA GLU A 225 -5.47 -1.80 -25.60
C GLU A 225 -5.31 -3.31 -25.31
N GLY A 226 -4.75 -3.67 -24.15
CA GLY A 226 -4.62 -5.04 -23.66
C GLY A 226 -3.23 -5.38 -23.12
N ILE A 227 -3.18 -6.38 -22.23
CA ILE A 227 -1.93 -7.01 -21.76
C ILE A 227 -1.09 -7.44 -22.97
N GLY A 228 0.19 -7.07 -22.98
CA GLY A 228 1.14 -7.38 -24.05
C GLY A 228 0.95 -6.57 -25.35
N ARG A 229 -0.04 -5.67 -25.43
CA ARG A 229 -0.25 -4.75 -26.57
C ARG A 229 0.18 -3.33 -26.25
N THR A 230 -0.25 -2.82 -25.09
CA THR A 230 0.22 -1.54 -24.55
C THR A 230 1.18 -1.83 -23.40
N ILE A 231 2.45 -1.47 -23.57
CA ILE A 231 3.53 -1.81 -22.63
C ILE A 231 4.22 -0.53 -22.17
N ILE A 232 4.29 -0.31 -20.86
CA ILE A 232 5.10 0.72 -20.22
C ILE A 232 6.34 0.02 -19.66
N THR A 233 7.53 0.39 -20.11
CA THR A 233 8.76 -0.34 -19.79
C THR A 233 9.87 0.58 -19.28
N GLY A 234 10.64 0.06 -18.31
CA GLY A 234 11.87 0.65 -17.81
C GLY A 234 12.87 -0.41 -17.36
N ASP A 235 14.03 0.01 -16.87
CA ASP A 235 15.16 -0.86 -16.50
C ASP A 235 16.00 -0.31 -15.32
N ARG A 236 15.51 0.72 -14.60
CA ARG A 236 16.17 1.22 -13.39
C ARG A 236 16.21 0.16 -12.30
N SER A 237 17.33 0.09 -11.59
CA SER A 237 17.57 -0.88 -10.52
C SER A 237 18.60 -0.38 -9.51
N ASN A 238 18.75 -1.12 -8.42
CA ASN A 238 19.82 -0.90 -7.46
C ASN A 238 21.21 -1.03 -8.09
N TYR A 239 21.40 -2.04 -8.95
CA TYR A 239 22.65 -2.21 -9.69
C TYR A 239 22.98 -1.01 -10.59
N SER A 240 21.97 -0.38 -11.20
CA SER A 240 22.13 0.81 -12.02
C SER A 240 22.16 2.12 -11.22
N GLY A 241 22.32 2.07 -9.90
CA GLY A 241 22.50 3.25 -9.03
C GLY A 241 21.21 3.91 -8.53
N TYR A 242 20.04 3.30 -8.72
CA TYR A 242 18.77 3.83 -8.21
C TYR A 242 18.39 3.15 -6.90
N SER A 243 17.86 3.89 -5.94
CA SER A 243 17.22 3.26 -4.78
C SER A 243 15.99 2.45 -5.22
N THR A 244 15.55 1.51 -4.38
CA THR A 244 14.32 0.74 -4.63
C THR A 244 13.15 1.68 -4.90
N PHE A 245 13.00 2.75 -4.12
CA PHE A 245 11.93 3.74 -4.31
C PHE A 245 11.98 4.44 -5.68
N ASN A 246 13.18 4.81 -6.16
CA ASN A 246 13.38 5.52 -7.42
C ASN A 246 13.49 4.61 -8.65
N SER A 247 13.54 3.30 -8.46
CA SER A 247 13.64 2.33 -9.55
C SER A 247 12.33 2.08 -10.30
N ALA A 248 11.21 2.59 -9.78
CA ALA A 248 9.88 2.37 -10.33
C ALA A 248 9.75 2.85 -11.79
N THR A 249 9.24 1.97 -12.66
CA THR A 249 8.84 2.35 -14.03
C THR A 249 7.57 3.21 -14.02
N LEU A 250 6.58 2.83 -13.20
CA LEU A 250 5.39 3.63 -12.92
C LEU A 250 5.25 3.88 -11.42
N ALA A 251 5.21 5.14 -11.02
CA ALA A 251 4.98 5.59 -9.66
C ALA A 251 3.62 6.30 -9.54
N VAL A 252 2.72 5.83 -8.67
CA VAL A 252 1.37 6.39 -8.51
C VAL A 252 1.08 6.77 -7.06
N ASP A 253 0.87 8.05 -6.81
CA ASP A 253 0.59 8.63 -5.49
C ASP A 253 -0.72 9.45 -5.47
N GLY A 254 -1.19 9.89 -6.64
CA GLY A 254 -2.47 10.60 -6.83
C GLY A 254 -3.69 9.72 -6.50
N PRO A 255 -4.58 10.10 -5.57
CA PRO A 255 -5.73 9.30 -5.15
C PRO A 255 -6.69 8.92 -6.28
N GLY A 256 -7.30 7.74 -6.19
CA GLY A 256 -8.29 7.26 -7.17
C GLY A 256 -7.69 6.86 -8.51
N PHE A 257 -6.39 6.55 -8.55
CA PHE A 257 -5.71 6.11 -9.76
C PHE A 257 -6.26 4.76 -10.25
N ILE A 258 -6.51 4.64 -11.54
CA ILE A 258 -6.94 3.37 -12.14
C ILE A 258 -6.05 3.04 -13.33
N ALA A 259 -5.61 1.79 -13.44
CA ALA A 259 -5.00 1.24 -14.66
C ALA A 259 -5.82 0.05 -15.18
N ILE A 260 -6.08 0.03 -16.48
CA ILE A 260 -6.87 -1.02 -17.15
C ILE A 260 -6.13 -1.50 -18.39
N GLY A 261 -5.99 -2.83 -18.54
CA GLY A 261 -5.67 -3.42 -19.84
C GLY A 261 -4.29 -3.06 -20.40
N LEU A 262 -3.24 -3.08 -19.59
CA LEU A 262 -1.87 -2.76 -20.04
C LEU A 262 -0.81 -3.55 -19.26
N THR A 263 0.39 -3.63 -19.81
CA THR A 263 1.57 -4.20 -19.14
C THR A 263 2.45 -3.08 -18.60
N ILE A 264 2.87 -3.18 -17.34
CA ILE A 264 3.95 -2.37 -16.76
C ILE A 264 5.10 -3.32 -16.41
N GLU A 265 6.29 -3.06 -16.93
CA GLU A 265 7.44 -3.92 -16.65
C GLU A 265 8.72 -3.18 -16.31
N ASN A 266 9.54 -3.84 -15.50
CA ASN A 266 10.94 -3.49 -15.28
C ASN A 266 11.84 -4.63 -15.79
N THR A 267 12.70 -4.30 -16.75
CA THR A 267 13.49 -5.24 -17.53
C THR A 267 14.94 -5.38 -17.07
N ALA A 268 15.32 -4.77 -15.93
CA ALA A 268 16.69 -4.80 -15.38
C ALA A 268 17.26 -6.21 -15.18
N GLY A 269 16.40 -7.20 -14.95
CA GLY A 269 16.78 -8.61 -14.86
C GLY A 269 17.07 -9.11 -13.44
N ALA A 270 17.18 -10.42 -13.28
CA ALA A 270 17.31 -11.07 -11.97
C ALA A 270 18.64 -10.81 -11.24
N SER A 271 19.66 -10.29 -11.94
CA SER A 271 20.98 -9.99 -11.38
C SER A 271 21.15 -8.52 -10.98
N ALA A 272 20.15 -7.67 -11.25
CA ALA A 272 20.23 -6.23 -11.03
C ALA A 272 19.83 -5.78 -9.61
N GLY A 273 19.56 -6.73 -8.71
CA GLY A 273 18.99 -6.45 -7.39
C GLY A 273 17.55 -5.95 -7.50
N GLN A 274 17.17 -5.01 -6.64
CA GLN A 274 15.84 -4.42 -6.57
C GLN A 274 15.54 -3.59 -7.83
N ALA A 275 14.41 -3.86 -8.48
CA ALA A 275 14.00 -3.16 -9.70
C ALA A 275 12.47 -3.14 -9.82
N VAL A 276 11.88 -2.00 -9.45
CA VAL A 276 10.43 -1.86 -9.31
C VAL A 276 9.76 -1.61 -10.67
N ALA A 277 8.72 -2.37 -11.00
CA ALA A 277 7.85 -2.08 -12.13
C ALA A 277 6.79 -1.04 -11.74
N VAL A 278 6.07 -1.28 -10.64
CA VAL A 278 5.04 -0.37 -10.13
C VAL A 278 5.31 -0.04 -8.67
N ARG A 279 5.31 1.26 -8.33
CA ARG A 279 5.23 1.77 -6.97
C ARG A 279 3.87 2.45 -6.76
N ALA A 280 3.05 1.92 -5.87
CA ALA A 280 1.70 2.42 -5.62
C ALA A 280 1.54 2.89 -4.17
N GLY A 281 1.28 4.18 -3.98
CA GLY A 281 0.89 4.84 -2.72
C GLY A 281 -0.39 5.69 -2.83
N SER A 282 -1.13 5.50 -3.92
CA SER A 282 -2.44 6.09 -4.17
C SER A 282 -3.53 5.37 -3.38
N ASP A 283 -4.31 6.13 -2.59
CA ASP A 283 -5.50 5.59 -1.92
C ASP A 283 -6.61 5.37 -2.94
N PHE A 284 -7.41 4.31 -2.73
CA PHE A 284 -8.47 3.90 -3.65
C PHE A 284 -7.95 3.64 -5.08
N SER A 285 -6.73 3.10 -5.19
CA SER A 285 -6.17 2.74 -6.48
C SER A 285 -6.59 1.35 -6.93
N ALA A 286 -6.87 1.20 -8.22
CA ALA A 286 -7.26 -0.07 -8.80
C ALA A 286 -6.49 -0.42 -10.07
N PHE A 287 -6.12 -1.69 -10.20
CA PHE A 287 -5.51 -2.27 -11.40
C PHE A 287 -6.41 -3.40 -11.89
N TYR A 288 -6.88 -3.32 -13.14
CA TYR A 288 -7.79 -4.31 -13.70
C TYR A 288 -7.28 -4.83 -15.03
N ARG A 289 -7.06 -6.16 -15.10
CA ARG A 289 -6.50 -6.81 -16.30
C ARG A 289 -5.19 -6.16 -16.72
N CYS A 290 -4.32 -5.91 -15.75
CA CYS A 290 -2.95 -5.45 -15.99
C CYS A 290 -1.96 -6.60 -15.81
N GLU A 291 -0.83 -6.49 -16.50
CA GLU A 291 0.35 -7.29 -16.18
C GLU A 291 1.39 -6.41 -15.50
N ILE A 292 1.90 -6.84 -14.34
CA ILE A 292 2.97 -6.16 -13.60
C ILE A 292 4.14 -7.14 -13.51
N LYS A 293 5.22 -6.83 -14.22
CA LYS A 293 6.26 -7.82 -14.52
C LYS A 293 7.65 -7.30 -14.18
N GLY A 294 8.40 -8.08 -13.41
CA GLY A 294 9.77 -7.75 -13.04
C GLY A 294 10.51 -8.98 -12.55
N ASN A 295 11.51 -8.75 -11.69
CA ASN A 295 12.23 -9.79 -10.95
C ASN A 295 12.10 -9.50 -9.45
N GLN A 296 13.18 -9.06 -8.80
CA GLN A 296 13.15 -8.69 -7.39
C GLN A 296 12.43 -7.34 -7.23
N ASP A 297 11.55 -7.25 -6.23
CA ASP A 297 10.81 -6.03 -5.87
C ASP A 297 9.87 -5.52 -6.98
N THR A 298 9.17 -6.41 -7.69
CA THR A 298 8.34 -6.04 -8.86
C THR A 298 7.22 -5.02 -8.56
N LEU A 299 6.41 -5.28 -7.53
CA LEU A 299 5.31 -4.42 -7.11
C LEU A 299 5.56 -3.89 -5.69
N PHE A 300 5.85 -2.60 -5.60
CA PHE A 300 5.97 -1.88 -4.34
C PHE A 300 4.62 -1.26 -3.95
N ALA A 301 3.77 -2.06 -3.31
CA ALA A 301 2.50 -1.63 -2.72
C ALA A 301 2.78 -0.88 -1.39
N ILE A 302 3.16 0.38 -1.50
CA ILE A 302 3.82 1.15 -0.42
C ILE A 302 2.88 1.42 0.76
N SER A 303 1.66 1.93 0.52
CA SER A 303 0.74 2.42 1.55
C SER A 303 -0.69 2.54 1.02
N LYS A 304 -1.65 2.81 1.93
CA LYS A 304 -3.07 3.08 1.63
C LYS A 304 -3.81 1.88 1.02
N ARG A 305 -5.04 2.08 0.53
CA ARG A 305 -5.92 0.99 0.06
C ARG A 305 -5.80 0.78 -1.44
N GLN A 306 -5.63 -0.48 -1.84
CA GLN A 306 -5.34 -0.86 -3.22
C GLN A 306 -6.10 -2.12 -3.61
N PHE A 307 -6.56 -2.20 -4.86
CA PHE A 307 -7.27 -3.35 -5.40
C PHE A 307 -6.67 -3.79 -6.74
N TYR A 308 -6.34 -5.07 -6.85
CA TYR A 308 -5.81 -5.68 -8.06
C TYR A 308 -6.76 -6.79 -8.48
N ARG A 309 -7.33 -6.69 -9.68
CA ARG A 309 -8.35 -7.62 -10.18
C ARG A 309 -7.94 -8.20 -11.52
N GLU A 310 -7.95 -9.53 -11.64
CA GLU A 310 -7.63 -10.22 -12.90
C GLU A 310 -6.26 -9.79 -13.47
N CYS A 311 -5.32 -9.45 -12.59
CA CYS A 311 -3.97 -9.06 -12.98
C CYS A 311 -3.03 -10.26 -13.04
N ARG A 312 -1.98 -10.17 -13.84
CA ARG A 312 -0.83 -11.08 -13.80
C ARG A 312 0.34 -10.37 -13.16
N ILE A 313 0.84 -10.87 -12.03
CA ILE A 313 1.97 -10.27 -11.30
C ILE A 313 3.09 -11.30 -11.26
N SER A 314 4.26 -10.95 -11.80
CA SER A 314 5.37 -11.90 -11.94
C SER A 314 6.70 -11.36 -11.44
N GLY A 315 7.43 -12.18 -10.68
CA GLY A 315 8.75 -11.81 -10.16
C GLY A 315 9.46 -12.96 -9.44
N THR A 316 10.49 -12.61 -8.67
CA THR A 316 11.38 -13.60 -8.01
C THR A 316 11.45 -13.43 -6.50
N VAL A 317 12.15 -12.41 -6.00
CA VAL A 317 12.32 -12.14 -4.57
C VAL A 317 11.46 -10.96 -4.17
N ASP A 318 10.68 -11.12 -3.10
CA ASP A 318 9.84 -10.08 -2.50
C ASP A 318 9.01 -9.31 -3.53
N PHE A 319 8.51 -10.01 -4.55
CA PHE A 319 8.02 -9.33 -5.75
C PHE A 319 6.67 -8.63 -5.55
N ILE A 320 6.01 -8.83 -4.40
CA ILE A 320 4.93 -8.01 -3.86
C ILE A 320 5.33 -7.58 -2.45
N PHE A 321 5.64 -6.31 -2.24
CA PHE A 321 6.18 -5.83 -0.97
C PHE A 321 5.70 -4.43 -0.62
N GLY A 322 5.88 -4.03 0.65
CA GLY A 322 5.46 -2.74 1.18
C GLY A 322 4.42 -2.86 2.30
N ASN A 323 3.70 -1.77 2.56
CA ASN A 323 2.79 -1.63 3.70
C ASN A 323 1.40 -1.11 3.31
N ALA A 324 0.94 -1.36 2.08
CA ALA A 324 -0.44 -1.08 1.69
C ALA A 324 -1.43 -2.04 2.40
N ALA A 325 -2.70 -1.63 2.48
CA ALA A 325 -3.81 -2.57 2.59
C ALA A 325 -4.22 -2.95 1.16
N ALA A 326 -3.72 -4.08 0.66
CA ALA A 326 -3.94 -4.48 -0.73
C ALA A 326 -4.67 -5.82 -0.83
N VAL A 327 -5.72 -5.85 -1.66
CA VAL A 327 -6.41 -7.09 -2.05
C VAL A 327 -6.08 -7.42 -3.51
N PHE A 328 -5.53 -8.61 -3.71
CA PHE A 328 -5.33 -9.24 -5.01
C PHE A 328 -6.45 -10.25 -5.20
N GLN A 329 -7.28 -10.07 -6.23
CA GLN A 329 -8.44 -10.91 -6.45
C GLN A 329 -8.46 -11.49 -7.85
N ARG A 330 -8.57 -12.83 -7.93
CA ARG A 330 -8.52 -13.58 -9.19
C ARG A 330 -7.29 -13.23 -10.04
N CYS A 331 -6.16 -12.96 -9.39
CA CYS A 331 -4.89 -12.67 -10.06
C CYS A 331 -4.09 -13.95 -10.30
N ASP A 332 -3.28 -13.94 -11.36
CA ASP A 332 -2.19 -14.88 -11.54
C ASP A 332 -0.93 -14.34 -10.87
N ILE A 333 -0.39 -15.09 -9.91
CA ILE A 333 0.81 -14.77 -9.15
C ILE A 333 1.91 -15.72 -9.60
N VAL A 334 2.87 -15.20 -10.35
CA VAL A 334 3.76 -16.02 -11.19
C VAL A 334 5.21 -15.92 -10.74
N SER A 335 5.73 -17.01 -10.20
CA SER A 335 7.14 -17.12 -9.83
C SER A 335 8.01 -17.35 -11.05
N ARG A 336 9.04 -16.53 -11.22
CA ARG A 336 9.93 -16.58 -12.38
C ARG A 336 11.19 -17.39 -12.13
N ARG A 337 11.88 -17.75 -13.21
CA ARG A 337 13.16 -18.49 -13.15
C ARG A 337 14.20 -17.71 -12.34
N ARG A 338 14.82 -18.38 -11.37
CA ARG A 338 15.92 -17.88 -10.55
C ARG A 338 16.78 -19.04 -10.05
N ALA A 339 18.04 -18.77 -9.71
CA ALA A 339 18.96 -19.82 -9.22
C ALA A 339 18.60 -20.35 -7.83
N VAL A 340 18.02 -19.52 -6.97
CA VAL A 340 17.61 -19.88 -5.61
C VAL A 340 16.18 -19.44 -5.32
N GLY A 341 15.59 -19.95 -4.24
CA GLY A 341 14.17 -19.82 -3.92
C GLY A 341 13.60 -18.40 -4.04
N ASN A 342 12.33 -18.35 -4.43
CA ASN A 342 11.55 -17.13 -4.62
C ASN A 342 10.67 -16.84 -3.42
N VAL A 343 10.21 -15.60 -3.30
CA VAL A 343 9.30 -15.15 -2.25
C VAL A 343 8.26 -14.22 -2.85
N ILE A 344 6.98 -14.54 -2.63
CA ILE A 344 5.87 -13.75 -3.17
C ILE A 344 5.73 -12.45 -2.39
N ALA A 345 5.46 -12.54 -1.08
CA ALA A 345 5.08 -11.39 -0.28
C ALA A 345 6.12 -10.98 0.77
N ALA A 346 6.40 -9.68 0.88
CA ALA A 346 7.22 -9.11 1.95
C ALA A 346 6.56 -7.85 2.54
N SER A 347 5.63 -8.06 3.48
CA SER A 347 4.92 -6.97 4.16
C SER A 347 5.85 -6.22 5.15
N SER A 348 5.87 -4.88 5.09
CA SER A 348 6.59 -4.00 6.02
C SER A 348 5.74 -3.38 7.13
N ARG A 349 4.59 -3.98 7.45
CA ARG A 349 3.77 -3.62 8.61
C ARG A 349 4.56 -3.63 9.93
N MET A 350 4.65 -2.46 10.56
CA MET A 350 5.50 -2.23 11.74
C MET A 350 4.74 -2.13 13.06
N ASN A 351 3.45 -1.78 13.01
CA ASN A 351 2.59 -1.75 14.20
C ASN A 351 1.44 -2.75 14.09
N ARG A 352 1.08 -3.37 15.22
CA ARG A 352 -0.04 -4.32 15.33
C ARG A 352 -1.38 -3.69 14.94
N ASP A 353 -1.52 -2.37 15.09
CA ASP A 353 -2.78 -1.65 14.89
C ASP A 353 -2.90 -1.03 13.49
N GLU A 354 -1.86 -1.08 12.66
CA GLU A 354 -1.95 -0.64 11.26
C GLU A 354 -3.01 -1.46 10.50
N PRO A 355 -3.85 -0.86 9.64
CA PRO A 355 -4.88 -1.58 8.88
C PRO A 355 -4.30 -2.38 7.70
N THR A 356 -2.98 -2.44 7.55
CA THR A 356 -2.25 -2.82 6.34
C THR A 356 -1.95 -4.32 6.24
N GLY A 357 -1.49 -4.77 5.08
CA GLY A 357 -1.17 -6.16 4.78
C GLY A 357 -1.68 -6.57 3.41
N PHE A 358 -1.37 -7.80 3.01
CA PHE A 358 -1.73 -8.33 1.70
C PHE A 358 -2.74 -9.47 1.83
N SER A 359 -3.81 -9.40 1.03
CA SER A 359 -4.82 -10.45 0.92
C SER A 359 -4.88 -10.98 -0.51
N PHE A 360 -4.66 -12.28 -0.68
CA PHE A 360 -4.75 -12.98 -1.95
C PHE A 360 -6.04 -13.81 -1.97
N HIS A 361 -7.07 -13.29 -2.62
CA HIS A 361 -8.40 -13.88 -2.64
C HIS A 361 -8.71 -14.51 -4.01
N ARG A 362 -8.89 -15.83 -4.04
CA ARG A 362 -9.17 -16.61 -5.27
C ARG A 362 -8.12 -16.42 -6.37
N CYS A 363 -6.87 -16.23 -6.00
CA CYS A 363 -5.76 -16.13 -6.93
C CYS A 363 -5.33 -17.52 -7.44
N SER A 364 -4.40 -17.53 -8.38
CA SER A 364 -3.67 -18.72 -8.84
C SER A 364 -2.17 -18.47 -8.68
N VAL A 365 -1.49 -19.27 -7.88
CA VAL A 365 -0.04 -19.20 -7.65
C VAL A 365 0.64 -20.33 -8.42
N TRP A 366 1.54 -19.98 -9.34
CA TRP A 366 2.27 -20.97 -10.15
C TRP A 366 3.65 -20.43 -10.58
N GLY A 367 4.50 -21.31 -11.12
CA GLY A 367 5.85 -20.96 -11.54
C GLY A 367 6.09 -21.18 -13.03
N GLU A 368 6.84 -20.27 -13.65
CA GLU A 368 7.37 -20.46 -15.00
C GLU A 368 8.28 -21.71 -15.06
N PRO A 369 8.52 -22.29 -16.26
CA PRO A 369 9.51 -23.34 -16.41
C PRO A 369 10.88 -22.93 -15.84
N GLY A 370 11.40 -23.74 -14.91
CA GLY A 370 12.65 -23.45 -14.20
C GLY A 370 12.51 -22.48 -13.01
N ALA A 371 11.30 -22.11 -12.61
CA ALA A 371 11.07 -21.43 -11.34
C ALA A 371 11.48 -22.36 -10.17
N PRO A 372 12.29 -21.88 -9.22
CA PRO A 372 12.65 -22.64 -8.03
C PRO A 372 11.47 -22.68 -7.05
N VAL A 373 11.67 -23.39 -5.94
CA VAL A 373 10.72 -23.38 -4.82
C VAL A 373 10.39 -21.94 -4.41
N THR A 374 9.13 -21.70 -4.11
CA THR A 374 8.59 -20.37 -3.80
C THR A 374 7.91 -20.37 -2.44
N TYR A 375 8.24 -19.38 -1.62
CA TYR A 375 7.54 -19.12 -0.36
C TYR A 375 6.41 -18.11 -0.56
N LEU A 376 5.30 -18.33 0.13
CA LEU A 376 4.13 -17.43 0.18
C LEU A 376 4.50 -16.04 0.69
N GLY A 377 5.46 -15.97 1.61
CA GLY A 377 6.03 -14.70 2.05
C GLY A 377 7.14 -14.84 3.09
N ARG A 378 7.67 -13.68 3.51
CA ARG A 378 8.61 -13.54 4.63
C ARG A 378 8.48 -12.18 5.33
N PRO A 379 8.84 -12.09 6.63
CA PRO A 379 8.51 -10.90 7.41
C PRO A 379 9.58 -9.83 7.29
N TRP A 380 9.39 -8.89 6.37
CA TRP A 380 10.28 -7.74 6.25
C TRP A 380 10.28 -6.89 7.53
N LYS A 381 9.13 -6.76 8.22
CA LYS A 381 8.99 -6.06 9.51
C LYS A 381 8.16 -6.86 10.53
N GLN A 382 8.17 -6.40 11.78
CA GLN A 382 7.74 -7.15 12.97
C GLN A 382 6.30 -7.68 12.95
N TYR A 383 5.36 -6.94 12.38
CA TYR A 383 3.94 -7.34 12.35
C TYR A 383 3.47 -7.62 10.93
N ALA A 384 4.38 -8.12 10.08
CA ALA A 384 4.09 -8.44 8.70
C ALA A 384 2.81 -9.29 8.59
N ARG A 385 1.93 -8.91 7.66
CA ARG A 385 0.62 -9.54 7.51
C ARG A 385 0.37 -9.93 6.06
N THR A 386 0.11 -11.21 5.85
CA THR A 386 -0.19 -11.76 4.52
C THR A 386 -1.16 -12.92 4.66
N VAL A 387 -2.24 -12.90 3.89
CA VAL A 387 -3.31 -13.90 3.96
C VAL A 387 -3.63 -14.41 2.57
N PHE A 388 -3.75 -15.73 2.44
CA PHE A 388 -4.27 -16.40 1.26
C PHE A 388 -5.66 -16.97 1.58
N VAL A 389 -6.63 -16.68 0.70
CA VAL A 389 -8.04 -17.04 0.88
C VAL A 389 -8.54 -17.65 -0.43
N GLU A 390 -8.94 -18.92 -0.39
CA GLU A 390 -9.47 -19.68 -1.53
C GLU A 390 -8.57 -19.68 -2.78
N THR A 391 -7.27 -19.56 -2.57
CA THR A 391 -6.27 -19.45 -3.63
C THR A 391 -5.81 -20.83 -4.08
N ARG A 392 -5.57 -20.99 -5.39
CA ARG A 392 -4.97 -22.20 -5.95
C ARG A 392 -3.45 -22.11 -5.82
N LEU A 393 -2.85 -22.96 -4.99
CA LEU A 393 -1.40 -23.05 -4.79
C LEU A 393 -0.82 -24.19 -5.63
N GLY A 394 0.02 -23.84 -6.62
CA GLY A 394 0.73 -24.79 -7.48
C GLY A 394 1.90 -25.50 -6.78
N HIS A 395 2.51 -26.46 -7.46
CA HIS A 395 3.60 -27.30 -6.92
C HIS A 395 4.87 -26.51 -6.61
N VAL A 396 4.99 -25.29 -7.16
CA VAL A 396 6.11 -24.39 -6.90
C VAL A 396 6.16 -23.93 -5.44
N VAL A 397 5.03 -23.95 -4.73
CA VAL A 397 4.94 -23.48 -3.35
C VAL A 397 5.63 -24.46 -2.40
N ALA A 398 6.53 -23.96 -1.58
CA ALA A 398 7.23 -24.72 -0.55
C ALA A 398 6.25 -25.41 0.42
N ALA A 399 6.59 -26.61 0.90
CA ALA A 399 5.78 -27.32 1.88
C ALA A 399 5.67 -26.52 3.19
N GLU A 400 6.77 -25.89 3.59
CA GLU A 400 6.89 -24.97 4.74
C GLU A 400 6.00 -23.73 4.60
N GLY A 401 5.64 -23.35 3.37
CA GLY A 401 4.82 -22.19 3.01
C GLY A 401 5.54 -20.86 3.18
N TRP A 402 6.11 -20.60 4.34
CA TRP A 402 6.67 -19.30 4.74
C TRP A 402 8.17 -19.39 4.99
N SER A 403 8.92 -18.34 4.65
CA SER A 403 10.37 -18.28 4.90
C SER A 403 10.71 -17.24 5.95
N GLY A 404 11.74 -17.50 6.76
CA GLY A 404 12.15 -16.63 7.86
C GLY A 404 12.93 -15.42 7.37
N TRP A 405 12.93 -14.35 8.17
CA TRP A 405 13.79 -13.17 7.97
C TRP A 405 14.85 -13.12 9.08
N ASN A 406 15.92 -13.93 8.92
CA ASN A 406 16.93 -14.17 9.96
C ASN A 406 16.31 -14.65 11.28
N ASN A 407 15.26 -15.49 11.21
CA ASN A 407 14.49 -16.01 12.34
C ASN A 407 13.89 -14.95 13.28
N ARG A 408 13.65 -13.73 12.78
CA ARG A 408 12.98 -12.65 13.53
C ARG A 408 11.46 -12.67 13.30
N TYR A 409 10.73 -12.16 14.29
CA TYR A 409 9.30 -11.80 14.20
C TYR A 409 8.32 -12.96 14.08
N LEU A 410 8.79 -14.21 14.24
CA LEU A 410 8.02 -15.42 13.96
C LEU A 410 6.71 -15.52 14.78
N ASP A 411 6.69 -14.95 15.99
CA ASP A 411 5.51 -14.97 16.87
C ASP A 411 4.59 -13.75 16.71
N THR A 412 5.04 -12.69 16.04
CA THR A 412 4.31 -11.41 15.94
C THR A 412 3.69 -11.14 14.57
N VAL A 413 4.14 -11.87 13.54
CA VAL A 413 3.56 -11.83 12.20
C VAL A 413 2.13 -12.38 12.21
N TYR A 414 1.37 -12.06 11.16
CA TYR A 414 0.08 -12.68 10.92
C TYR A 414 0.07 -13.25 9.50
N TYR A 415 0.43 -14.52 9.41
CA TYR A 415 0.42 -15.30 8.19
C TYR A 415 -0.68 -16.32 8.24
N ALA A 416 -1.56 -16.30 7.24
CA ALA A 416 -2.78 -17.08 7.30
C ALA A 416 -3.17 -17.65 5.93
N GLU A 417 -3.76 -18.84 5.97
CA GLU A 417 -4.32 -19.56 4.83
C GLU A 417 -5.75 -19.98 5.17
N TYR A 418 -6.69 -19.81 4.23
CA TYR A 418 -8.09 -20.23 4.36
C TYR A 418 -8.57 -20.91 3.09
N ARG A 419 -8.90 -22.21 3.19
CA ARG A 419 -9.47 -23.01 2.07
C ARG A 419 -8.68 -22.92 0.75
N ASP A 420 -7.36 -22.77 0.83
CA ASP A 420 -6.49 -22.86 -0.32
C ASP A 420 -6.48 -24.29 -0.88
N ARG A 421 -6.28 -24.42 -2.20
CA ARG A 421 -6.38 -25.71 -2.92
C ARG A 421 -5.22 -25.93 -3.87
N GLY A 422 -5.03 -27.17 -4.32
CA GLY A 422 -3.96 -27.52 -5.26
C GLY A 422 -2.73 -28.13 -4.56
N PRO A 423 -1.74 -28.58 -5.33
CA PRO A 423 -0.63 -29.39 -4.80
C PRO A 423 0.27 -28.65 -3.79
N GLY A 424 0.32 -27.32 -3.83
CA GLY A 424 1.07 -26.49 -2.87
C GLY A 424 0.31 -26.16 -1.58
N ALA A 425 -1.00 -26.45 -1.52
CA ALA A 425 -1.84 -26.21 -0.35
C ALA A 425 -1.70 -27.37 0.65
N GLN A 426 -0.61 -27.36 1.41
CA GLN A 426 -0.27 -28.39 2.39
C GLN A 426 -0.18 -27.79 3.81
N PRO A 427 -1.31 -27.34 4.40
CA PRO A 427 -1.33 -26.62 5.67
C PRO A 427 -0.68 -27.41 6.83
N TRP A 428 -0.75 -28.75 6.81
CA TRP A 428 -0.14 -29.62 7.82
C TRP A 428 1.40 -29.70 7.75
N LYS A 429 2.03 -29.18 6.70
CA LYS A 429 3.50 -29.13 6.56
C LYS A 429 4.08 -27.73 6.77
N ARG A 430 3.24 -26.74 7.08
CA ARG A 430 3.67 -25.36 7.31
C ARG A 430 4.58 -25.28 8.53
N VAL A 431 5.41 -24.23 8.55
CA VAL A 431 6.19 -23.85 9.74
C VAL A 431 5.28 -23.66 10.97
N LYS A 432 5.78 -23.99 12.15
CA LYS A 432 5.03 -23.99 13.43
C LYS A 432 5.23 -22.69 14.24
N TRP A 433 5.32 -21.55 13.58
CA TRP A 433 5.54 -20.26 14.25
C TRP A 433 4.26 -19.76 14.93
N GLY A 434 4.38 -19.00 16.02
CA GLY A 434 3.21 -18.45 16.72
C GLY A 434 2.34 -17.52 15.86
N GLY A 435 2.94 -16.85 14.88
CA GLY A 435 2.27 -15.95 13.95
C GLY A 435 1.73 -16.59 12.67
N VAL A 436 1.75 -17.93 12.57
CA VAL A 436 1.20 -18.68 11.41
C VAL A 436 -0.10 -19.35 11.82
N HIS A 437 -1.16 -19.06 11.06
CA HIS A 437 -2.53 -19.41 11.40
C HIS A 437 -3.20 -20.20 10.26
N ALA A 438 -3.73 -21.37 10.58
CA ALA A 438 -4.66 -22.06 9.70
C ALA A 438 -6.07 -21.58 10.02
N LEU A 439 -6.66 -20.73 9.18
CA LEU A 439 -7.99 -20.20 9.43
C LEU A 439 -9.04 -21.27 9.12
N THR A 440 -9.99 -21.44 10.03
CA THR A 440 -11.11 -22.39 9.88
C THR A 440 -12.46 -21.69 9.96
N ASP A 441 -12.56 -20.57 10.68
CA ASP A 441 -13.77 -19.76 10.76
C ASP A 441 -13.92 -18.87 9.51
N PRO A 442 -15.01 -19.01 8.72
CA PRO A 442 -15.31 -18.10 7.61
C PRO A 442 -15.39 -16.63 8.04
N ASN A 443 -15.81 -16.32 9.26
CA ASN A 443 -15.89 -14.93 9.72
C ASN A 443 -14.51 -14.29 9.89
N GLU A 444 -13.50 -15.06 10.30
CA GLU A 444 -12.13 -14.59 10.37
C GLU A 444 -11.55 -14.34 8.97
N ALA A 445 -11.77 -15.27 8.04
CA ALA A 445 -11.35 -15.13 6.66
C ALA A 445 -12.04 -13.95 5.94
N ALA A 446 -13.34 -13.74 6.23
CA ALA A 446 -14.13 -12.64 5.66
C ALA A 446 -13.55 -11.25 5.97
N ARG A 447 -12.76 -11.10 7.04
CA ARG A 447 -12.08 -9.83 7.39
C ARG A 447 -11.02 -9.42 6.36
N PHE A 448 -10.54 -10.35 5.55
CA PHE A 448 -9.53 -10.14 4.51
C PHE A 448 -10.14 -9.99 3.11
N LEU A 449 -11.47 -9.96 2.99
CA LEU A 449 -12.18 -9.68 1.74
C LEU A 449 -12.30 -8.17 1.47
N PRO A 450 -12.56 -7.75 0.22
CA PRO A 450 -12.55 -6.34 -0.16
C PRO A 450 -13.33 -5.40 0.76
N THR A 451 -14.57 -5.73 1.12
CA THR A 451 -15.41 -4.85 1.95
C THR A 451 -14.83 -4.64 3.34
N LYS A 452 -14.34 -5.69 4.00
CA LYS A 452 -13.81 -5.54 5.37
C LYS A 452 -12.38 -5.04 5.40
N PHE A 453 -11.54 -5.49 4.47
CA PHE A 453 -10.10 -5.21 4.51
C PHE A 453 -9.76 -3.82 3.97
N ILE A 454 -10.39 -3.41 2.87
CA ILE A 454 -10.09 -2.15 2.15
C ILE A 454 -11.33 -1.27 1.97
N GLN A 455 -12.43 -1.57 2.68
CA GLN A 455 -13.71 -0.85 2.57
C GLN A 455 -14.17 -0.77 1.11
N GLY A 456 -14.00 -1.88 0.38
CA GLY A 456 -14.18 -1.94 -1.07
C GLY A 456 -15.56 -1.53 -1.56
N ASP A 457 -16.60 -1.81 -0.78
CA ASP A 457 -17.98 -1.39 -1.02
C ASP A 457 -18.16 0.14 -1.12
N ARG A 458 -17.32 0.90 -0.43
CA ARG A 458 -17.34 2.37 -0.44
C ARG A 458 -16.82 2.98 -1.75
N TRP A 459 -15.96 2.27 -2.50
CA TRP A 459 -15.21 2.90 -3.59
C TRP A 459 -15.07 2.07 -4.86
N ILE A 460 -14.92 0.75 -4.78
CA ILE A 460 -14.76 -0.11 -5.97
C ILE A 460 -15.96 -0.01 -6.91
N PRO A 461 -17.24 0.02 -6.45
CA PRO A 461 -18.37 0.19 -7.37
C PRO A 461 -18.29 1.44 -8.25
N ALA A 462 -17.69 2.53 -7.77
CA ALA A 462 -17.54 3.76 -8.54
C ALA A 462 -16.55 3.61 -9.70
N THR A 463 -15.61 2.66 -9.62
CA THR A 463 -14.63 2.37 -10.68
C THR A 463 -15.20 1.55 -11.83
N GLY A 464 -16.36 0.90 -11.64
CA GLY A 464 -16.91 -0.06 -12.59
C GLY A 464 -16.16 -1.41 -12.66
N ILE A 465 -15.09 -1.60 -11.88
CA ILE A 465 -14.34 -2.87 -11.82
C ILE A 465 -15.12 -3.89 -10.99
N PRO A 466 -15.28 -5.13 -11.45
CA PRO A 466 -15.96 -6.17 -10.68
C PRO A 466 -15.12 -6.58 -9.47
N TYR A 467 -15.79 -6.83 -8.34
CA TYR A 467 -15.16 -7.46 -7.18
C TYR A 467 -16.11 -8.47 -6.53
N ASP A 468 -15.53 -9.50 -5.91
CA ASP A 468 -16.25 -10.49 -5.12
C ASP A 468 -16.01 -10.25 -3.63
N ASP A 469 -17.05 -10.33 -2.82
CA ASP A 469 -16.96 -10.14 -1.36
C ASP A 469 -17.53 -11.31 -0.57
N ARG A 470 -17.61 -12.47 -1.21
CA ARG A 470 -18.10 -13.72 -0.62
C ARG A 470 -17.02 -14.78 -0.69
N LEU A 471 -16.88 -15.53 0.40
CA LEU A 471 -16.21 -16.83 0.44
C LEU A 471 -17.02 -17.84 -0.37
#